data_AF-A0AAE0RG37-F1
#
_entry.id   AF-A0AAE0RG37-F1
#
_cell.length_a   1.000
_cell.length_b   1.000
_cell.length_c   1.000
_cell.angle_alpha   90.00
_cell.angle_beta   90.00
_cell.angle_gamma   90.00
#
_symmetry.space_group_name_H-M   'P 1'
#
loop_
_entity.id
_entity.type
_entity.pdbx_description
1 polymer ?
#
loop_
_entity_poly.entity_id
_entity_poly.type
_entity_poly.pdbx_seq_one_letter_code
_entity_poly.pdbx_strand_id
1 'polypeptide(L)'
;KKTKWWKLKKEECCEEFRQKLRQALGGQVLLPDDWETTAEVIRETGRKVLGVSSGRRKEDKETWWWNEEVQDGIQRKRLAKKKWDMDRTEENRQEYKELQRRVKREVSKAKQKAYDKLYTRLDTGEGEKDLYRLARQRDRDGKDVQQVRVIKDRDGRVLTSEESIQRRWKEYFEELMNEENEREK
;
A
#
# COMPACT_ATOMS: atom_id res chain seq x y z
N LYS A 1 10.89 -11.67 -3.30
CA LYS A 1 9.46 -11.85 -3.68
C LYS A 1 8.84 -12.91 -2.77
N LYS A 2 7.65 -12.70 -2.20
CA LYS A 2 7.02 -13.62 -1.22
C LYS A 2 5.88 -14.42 -1.89
N THR A 3 5.80 -15.73 -1.64
CA THR A 3 4.68 -16.57 -2.12
C THR A 3 3.37 -16.16 -1.44
N LYS A 4 2.26 -16.14 -2.19
CA LYS A 4 0.94 -15.70 -1.69
C LYS A 4 0.20 -16.79 -0.90
N TRP A 5 0.78 -17.27 0.20
CA TRP A 5 0.24 -18.38 1.00
C TRP A 5 -1.21 -18.18 1.48
N TRP A 6 -1.64 -16.93 1.71
CA TRP A 6 -3.00 -16.61 2.13
C TRP A 6 -4.08 -17.01 1.12
N LYS A 7 -3.72 -17.26 -0.15
CA LYS A 7 -4.66 -17.76 -1.17
C LYS A 7 -5.14 -19.19 -0.88
N LEU A 8 -4.43 -19.97 -0.06
CA LEU A 8 -4.85 -21.30 0.38
C LEU A 8 -6.11 -21.28 1.26
N LYS A 9 -6.53 -20.11 1.73
CA LYS A 9 -7.84 -19.95 2.40
C LYS A 9 -9.03 -20.15 1.45
N LYS A 10 -8.80 -20.05 0.14
CA LYS A 10 -9.81 -20.38 -0.88
C LYS A 10 -9.70 -21.86 -1.20
N GLU A 11 -10.81 -22.57 -1.11
CA GLU A 11 -10.89 -24.02 -1.28
C GLU A 11 -10.37 -24.45 -2.66
N GLU A 12 -10.82 -23.77 -3.73
CA GLU A 12 -10.36 -24.00 -5.11
C GLU A 12 -8.83 -23.89 -5.27
N CYS A 13 -8.22 -22.84 -4.69
CA CYS A 13 -6.77 -22.64 -4.75
C CYS A 13 -5.99 -23.65 -3.91
N CYS A 14 -6.60 -24.15 -2.83
CA CYS A 14 -6.03 -25.19 -1.99
C CYS A 14 -6.01 -26.53 -2.73
N GLU A 15 -7.12 -26.89 -3.39
CA GLU A 15 -7.23 -28.12 -4.17
C GLU A 15 -6.27 -28.13 -5.36
N GLU A 16 -6.20 -27.03 -6.13
CA GLU A 16 -5.27 -26.93 -7.26
C GLU A 16 -3.80 -27.05 -6.80
N PHE A 17 -3.46 -26.42 -5.66
CA PHE A 17 -2.13 -26.53 -5.08
C PHE A 17 -1.82 -27.96 -4.65
N ARG A 18 -2.75 -28.65 -3.96
CA ARG A 18 -2.58 -30.05 -3.53
C ARG A 18 -2.44 -30.98 -4.72
N GLN A 19 -3.20 -30.77 -5.79
CA GLN A 19 -3.13 -31.58 -7.00
C GLN A 19 -1.77 -31.43 -7.69
N LYS A 20 -1.30 -30.19 -7.91
CA LYS A 20 0.01 -29.96 -8.53
C LYS A 20 1.17 -30.38 -7.65
N LEU A 21 1.03 -30.26 -6.33
CA LEU A 21 2.04 -30.75 -5.39
C LEU A 21 2.16 -32.27 -5.44
N ARG A 22 1.04 -33.00 -5.48
CA ARG A 22 1.04 -34.46 -5.65
C ARG A 22 1.66 -34.88 -6.99
N GLN A 23 1.36 -34.16 -8.07
CA GLN A 23 1.97 -34.43 -9.38
C GLN A 23 3.49 -34.19 -9.34
N ALA A 24 3.94 -33.10 -8.72
CA ALA A 24 5.36 -32.76 -8.61
C ALA A 24 6.15 -33.76 -7.73
N LEU A 25 5.49 -34.38 -6.76
CA LEU A 25 6.07 -35.42 -5.89
C LEU A 25 5.84 -36.85 -6.41
N GLY A 26 5.43 -37.01 -7.67
CA GLY A 26 5.30 -38.32 -8.32
C GLY A 26 4.18 -39.21 -7.75
N GLY A 27 3.16 -38.63 -7.11
CA GLY A 27 2.01 -39.38 -6.59
C GLY A 27 2.27 -40.23 -5.35
N GLN A 28 3.41 -40.04 -4.67
CA GLN A 28 3.70 -40.76 -3.42
C GLN A 28 2.75 -40.33 -2.29
N VAL A 29 2.26 -41.31 -1.52
CA VAL A 29 1.37 -41.09 -0.36
C VAL A 29 2.16 -40.54 0.85
N LEU A 30 3.45 -40.85 0.91
CA LEU A 30 4.38 -40.40 1.94
C LEU A 30 5.39 -39.43 1.33
N LEU A 31 5.71 -38.36 2.06
CA LEU A 31 6.72 -37.40 1.64
C LEU A 31 8.11 -38.05 1.70
N PRO A 32 9.01 -37.76 0.76
CA PRO A 32 10.40 -38.20 0.84
C PRO A 32 11.04 -37.76 2.17
N ASP A 33 11.90 -38.62 2.73
CA ASP A 33 12.61 -38.36 3.99
C ASP A 33 13.59 -37.17 3.89
N ASP A 34 13.93 -36.79 2.65
CA ASP A 34 14.70 -35.60 2.33
C ASP A 34 13.83 -34.33 2.38
N TRP A 35 13.90 -33.67 3.54
CA TRP A 35 13.17 -32.45 3.83
C TRP A 35 13.60 -31.25 2.95
N GLU A 36 14.86 -31.16 2.54
CA GLU A 36 15.35 -30.01 1.76
C GLU A 36 14.73 -30.01 0.37
N THR A 37 14.81 -31.16 -0.31
CA THR A 37 14.21 -31.37 -1.62
C THR A 37 12.69 -31.22 -1.56
N THR A 38 12.05 -31.78 -0.53
CA THR A 38 10.60 -31.65 -0.33
C THR A 38 10.18 -30.19 -0.13
N ALA A 39 10.89 -29.44 0.72
CA ALA A 39 10.60 -28.03 0.97
C ALA A 39 10.85 -27.15 -0.26
N GLU A 40 11.81 -27.48 -1.12
CA GLU A 40 12.01 -26.81 -2.40
C GLU A 40 10.85 -27.01 -3.36
N VAL A 41 10.40 -28.27 -3.53
CA VAL A 41 9.25 -28.61 -4.39
C VAL A 41 7.98 -27.91 -3.90
N ILE A 42 7.73 -27.86 -2.59
CA ILE A 42 6.61 -27.11 -2.00
C ILE A 42 6.72 -25.62 -2.30
N ARG A 43 7.90 -25.01 -2.10
CA ARG A 43 8.11 -23.57 -2.36
C ARG A 43 7.95 -23.24 -3.83
N GLU A 44 8.45 -24.07 -4.74
CA GLU A 44 8.34 -23.84 -6.18
C GLU A 44 6.91 -24.02 -6.69
N THR A 45 6.23 -25.09 -6.27
CA THR A 45 4.82 -25.32 -6.58
C THR A 45 3.95 -24.18 -6.05
N GLY A 46 4.24 -23.70 -4.84
CA GLY A 46 3.56 -22.56 -4.24
C GLY A 46 3.76 -21.28 -5.04
N ARG A 47 4.98 -21.04 -5.55
CA ARG A 47 5.27 -19.91 -6.43
C ARG A 47 4.54 -20.01 -7.77
N LYS A 48 4.44 -21.21 -8.36
CA LYS A 48 3.75 -21.46 -9.64
C LYS A 48 2.23 -21.30 -9.54
N VAL A 49 1.60 -21.88 -8.50
CA VAL A 49 0.14 -21.89 -8.33
C VAL A 49 -0.37 -20.60 -7.68
N LEU A 50 0.19 -20.24 -6.54
CA LEU A 50 -0.31 -19.09 -5.75
C LEU A 50 0.22 -17.77 -6.30
N GLY A 51 1.32 -17.82 -7.05
CA GLY A 51 2.05 -16.68 -7.55
C GLY A 51 2.92 -16.03 -6.49
N VAL A 52 3.77 -15.10 -6.94
CA VAL A 52 4.64 -14.29 -6.08
C VAL A 52 4.13 -12.86 -5.95
N SER A 53 4.33 -12.26 -4.79
CA SER A 53 4.15 -10.83 -4.55
C SER A 53 5.50 -10.15 -4.33
N SER A 54 5.56 -8.84 -4.54
CA SER A 54 6.76 -8.04 -4.23
C SER A 54 7.10 -8.03 -2.73
N GLY A 55 6.24 -8.59 -1.86
CA GLY A 55 6.47 -8.60 -0.42
C GLY A 55 6.21 -7.25 0.27
N ARG A 56 6.06 -6.16 -0.50
CA ARG A 56 5.35 -4.98 -0.02
C ARG A 56 3.92 -5.44 0.24
N ARG A 57 3.54 -5.50 1.52
CA ARG A 57 2.13 -5.42 1.88
C ARG A 57 1.63 -4.21 1.09
N LYS A 58 0.70 -4.41 0.14
CA LYS A 58 -0.28 -3.35 -0.04
C LYS A 58 -0.91 -3.29 1.34
N GLU A 59 -0.38 -2.42 2.19
CA GLU A 59 -1.19 -1.90 3.27
C GLU A 59 -2.50 -1.55 2.56
N ASP A 60 -3.59 -2.17 3.01
CA ASP A 60 -4.94 -1.76 2.62
C ASP A 60 -5.11 -0.34 3.17
N LYS A 61 -4.37 0.63 2.61
CA LYS A 61 -4.27 2.01 3.06
C LYS A 61 -5.61 2.73 2.92
N GLU A 62 -6.59 2.14 2.25
CA GLU A 62 -7.69 2.94 1.70
C GLU A 62 -9.10 2.58 2.13
N THR A 63 -9.36 1.56 2.95
CA THR A 63 -10.75 1.07 3.04
C THR A 63 -11.29 0.76 4.43
N TRP A 64 -10.78 1.42 5.48
CA TRP A 64 -11.43 1.37 6.81
C TRP A 64 -12.85 1.99 6.84
N TRP A 65 -13.18 2.81 5.84
CA TRP A 65 -14.50 3.40 5.61
C TRP A 65 -15.26 2.76 4.43
N TRP A 66 -14.71 1.72 3.80
CA TRP A 66 -15.32 1.09 2.63
C TRP A 66 -16.53 0.25 3.04
N ASN A 67 -17.63 0.41 2.30
CA ASN A 67 -18.85 -0.35 2.48
C ASN A 67 -19.34 -0.89 1.13
N GLU A 68 -20.24 -1.87 1.19
CA GLU A 68 -20.83 -2.49 0.00
C GLU A 68 -21.61 -1.47 -0.85
N GLU A 69 -22.27 -0.51 -0.20
CA GLU A 69 -23.04 0.55 -0.88
C GLU A 69 -22.15 1.46 -1.75
N VAL A 70 -20.97 1.85 -1.25
CA VAL A 70 -19.98 2.62 -2.04
C VAL A 70 -19.43 1.77 -3.17
N GLN A 71 -19.17 0.49 -2.92
CA GLN A 71 -18.67 -0.42 -3.95
C GLN A 71 -19.67 -0.59 -5.10
N ASP A 72 -20.93 -0.91 -4.78
CA ASP A 72 -22.01 -1.06 -5.75
C ASP A 72 -22.28 0.28 -6.47
N GLY A 73 -22.32 1.40 -5.74
CA GLY A 73 -22.45 2.72 -6.34
C GLY A 73 -21.33 3.03 -7.35
N ILE A 74 -20.07 2.72 -7.01
CA ILE A 74 -18.92 2.90 -7.91
C ILE A 74 -19.03 2.00 -9.14
N GLN A 75 -19.49 0.74 -8.97
CA GLN A 75 -19.71 -0.17 -10.09
C GLN A 75 -20.79 0.37 -11.05
N ARG A 76 -21.94 0.80 -10.52
CA ARG A 76 -23.01 1.43 -11.33
C ARG A 76 -22.51 2.67 -12.07
N LYS A 77 -21.74 3.53 -11.39
CA LYS A 77 -21.11 4.71 -12.01
C LYS A 77 -20.17 4.32 -13.16
N ARG A 78 -19.38 3.25 -13.01
CA ARG A 78 -18.48 2.75 -14.07
C ARG A 78 -19.26 2.21 -15.27
N LEU A 79 -20.36 1.49 -15.03
CA LEU A 79 -21.24 1.00 -16.10
C LEU A 79 -21.87 2.17 -16.87
N ALA A 80 -22.39 3.17 -16.18
CA ALA A 80 -22.95 4.37 -16.81
C ALA A 80 -21.89 5.16 -17.60
N LYS A 81 -20.65 5.24 -17.10
CA LYS A 81 -19.54 5.85 -17.86
C LYS A 81 -19.26 5.09 -19.14
N LYS A 82 -19.21 3.75 -19.07
CA LYS A 82 -19.01 2.89 -20.25
C LYS A 82 -20.13 3.07 -21.28
N LYS A 83 -21.38 3.16 -20.83
CA LYS A 83 -22.55 3.43 -21.69
C LYS A 83 -22.44 4.81 -22.38
N TRP A 84 -22.08 5.85 -21.62
CA TRP A 84 -21.83 7.17 -22.20
C TRP A 84 -20.65 7.19 -23.19
N ASP A 85 -19.59 6.43 -22.92
CA ASP A 85 -18.43 6.33 -23.80
C ASP A 85 -18.77 5.67 -25.16
N MET A 86 -19.75 4.75 -25.18
CA MET A 86 -20.24 4.11 -26.40
C MET A 86 -21.20 5.00 -27.19
N ASP A 87 -22.28 5.47 -26.55
CA ASP A 87 -23.38 6.10 -27.29
C ASP A 87 -23.21 7.63 -27.42
N ARG A 88 -22.38 8.26 -26.57
CA ARG A 88 -22.14 9.71 -26.48
C ARG A 88 -23.38 10.62 -26.45
N THR A 89 -24.53 10.09 -26.07
CA THR A 89 -25.78 10.86 -25.89
C THR A 89 -25.75 11.72 -24.64
N GLU A 90 -26.52 12.82 -24.63
CA GLU A 90 -26.59 13.73 -23.48
C GLU A 90 -27.37 13.10 -22.31
N GLU A 91 -28.34 12.22 -22.57
CA GLU A 91 -29.06 11.46 -21.55
C GLU A 91 -28.10 10.56 -20.75
N ASN A 92 -27.23 9.80 -21.44
CA ASN A 92 -26.25 8.94 -20.79
C ASN A 92 -25.20 9.76 -20.03
N ARG A 93 -24.85 10.96 -20.53
CA ARG A 93 -23.96 11.89 -19.82
C ARG A 93 -24.59 12.38 -18.53
N GLN A 94 -25.88 12.72 -18.56
CA GLN A 94 -26.63 13.17 -17.40
C GLN A 94 -26.78 12.04 -16.36
N GLU A 95 -27.12 10.83 -16.80
CA GLU A 95 -27.19 9.62 -15.96
C GLU A 95 -25.85 9.37 -15.24
N TYR A 96 -24.73 9.44 -15.96
CA TYR A 96 -23.40 9.31 -15.38
C TYR A 96 -23.11 10.40 -14.34
N LYS A 97 -23.42 11.68 -14.64
CA LYS A 97 -23.21 12.80 -13.69
C LYS A 97 -24.03 12.62 -12.41
N GLU A 98 -25.26 12.16 -12.53
CA GLU A 98 -26.13 11.91 -11.37
C GLU A 98 -25.60 10.78 -10.49
N LEU A 99 -25.20 9.66 -11.11
CA LEU A 99 -24.55 8.55 -10.39
C LEU A 99 -23.24 8.99 -9.75
N GLN A 100 -22.43 9.80 -10.44
CA GLN A 100 -21.21 10.37 -9.87
C GLN A 100 -21.50 11.21 -8.62
N ARG A 101 -22.53 12.06 -8.64
CA ARG A 101 -22.96 12.85 -7.47
C ARG A 101 -23.49 11.97 -6.35
N ARG A 102 -24.27 10.93 -6.65
CA ARG A 102 -24.76 9.95 -5.66
C ARG A 102 -23.59 9.23 -4.99
N VAL A 103 -22.65 8.69 -5.77
CA VAL A 103 -21.44 8.03 -5.24
C VAL A 103 -20.63 8.98 -4.37
N LYS A 104 -20.43 10.23 -4.78
CA LYS A 104 -19.69 11.21 -3.97
C LYS A 104 -20.35 11.43 -2.60
N ARG A 105 -21.70 11.49 -2.57
CA ARG A 105 -22.47 11.60 -1.32
C ARG A 105 -22.32 10.36 -0.44
N GLU A 106 -22.45 9.16 -1.02
CA GLU A 106 -22.32 7.91 -0.25
C GLU A 106 -20.90 7.71 0.28
N VAL A 107 -19.86 8.02 -0.50
CA VAL A 107 -18.47 8.02 -0.02
C VAL A 107 -18.29 8.99 1.14
N SER A 108 -18.88 10.19 1.06
CA SER A 108 -18.83 11.17 2.15
C SER A 108 -19.49 10.64 3.42
N LYS A 109 -20.69 10.03 3.29
CA LYS A 109 -21.40 9.42 4.44
C LYS A 109 -20.62 8.26 5.04
N ALA A 110 -20.06 7.38 4.22
CA ALA A 110 -19.29 6.24 4.67
C ALA A 110 -18.02 6.67 5.43
N LYS A 111 -17.31 7.69 4.91
CA LYS A 111 -16.19 8.32 5.61
C LYS A 111 -16.62 8.96 6.91
N GLN A 112 -17.69 9.73 6.92
CA GLN A 112 -18.21 10.38 8.13
C GLN A 112 -18.52 9.33 9.20
N LYS A 113 -19.29 8.30 8.86
CA LYS A 113 -19.66 7.20 9.77
C LYS A 113 -18.42 6.49 10.33
N ALA A 114 -17.37 6.34 9.51
CA ALA A 114 -16.12 5.75 9.97
C ALA A 114 -15.42 6.69 10.98
N TYR A 115 -15.33 7.98 10.68
CA TYR A 115 -14.78 8.98 11.62
C TYR A 115 -15.58 9.06 12.92
N ASP A 116 -16.90 9.07 12.85
CA ASP A 116 -17.75 9.08 14.05
C ASP A 116 -17.44 7.88 14.94
N LYS A 117 -17.33 6.67 14.37
CA LYS A 117 -16.90 5.46 15.10
C LYS A 117 -15.50 5.59 15.69
N LEU A 118 -14.58 6.22 14.97
CA LEU A 118 -13.23 6.48 15.47
C LEU A 118 -13.28 7.43 16.67
N TYR A 119 -14.02 8.54 16.58
CA TYR A 119 -14.15 9.50 17.66
C TYR A 119 -14.83 8.89 18.89
N THR A 120 -15.89 8.10 18.73
CA THR A 120 -16.51 7.38 19.85
C THR A 120 -15.54 6.42 20.53
N ARG A 121 -14.59 5.83 19.79
CA ARG A 121 -13.56 4.96 20.37
C ARG A 121 -12.47 5.76 21.07
N LEU A 122 -12.10 6.93 20.54
CA LEU A 122 -11.11 7.81 21.16
C LEU A 122 -11.59 8.39 22.50
N ASP A 123 -12.90 8.47 22.70
CA ASP A 123 -13.53 8.92 23.95
C ASP A 123 -13.51 7.85 25.07
N THR A 124 -13.09 6.62 24.76
CA THR A 124 -12.92 5.56 25.75
C THR A 124 -11.45 5.43 26.19
N GLY A 125 -11.21 4.91 27.39
CA GLY A 125 -9.85 4.66 27.89
C GLY A 125 -9.02 3.71 27.01
N GLU A 126 -9.67 2.85 26.21
CA GLU A 126 -9.00 2.00 25.23
C GLU A 126 -8.49 2.78 24.00
N GLY A 127 -9.12 3.92 23.69
CA GLY A 127 -8.77 4.79 22.56
C GLY A 127 -7.53 5.64 22.77
N GLU A 128 -7.03 5.77 23.99
CA GLU A 128 -5.86 6.61 24.31
C GLU A 128 -4.62 6.20 23.48
N LYS A 129 -4.39 4.89 23.32
CA LYS A 129 -3.30 4.35 22.49
C LYS A 129 -3.45 4.71 21.01
N ASP A 130 -4.69 4.79 20.52
CA ASP A 130 -4.95 5.17 19.13
C ASP A 130 -4.76 6.68 18.92
N LEU A 131 -5.09 7.50 19.92
CA LEU A 131 -4.84 8.94 19.90
C LEU A 131 -3.34 9.22 19.79
N TYR A 132 -2.51 8.58 20.63
CA TYR A 132 -1.06 8.72 20.53
C TYR A 132 -0.51 8.23 19.19
N ARG A 133 -1.09 7.17 18.61
CA ARG A 133 -0.71 6.70 17.27
C ARG A 133 -1.03 7.73 16.19
N LEU A 134 -2.23 8.32 16.23
CA LEU A 134 -2.66 9.39 15.32
C LEU A 134 -1.77 10.63 15.45
N ALA A 135 -1.45 11.05 16.67
CA ALA A 135 -0.56 12.16 16.94
C ALA A 135 0.85 11.92 16.36
N ARG A 136 1.46 10.76 16.61
CA ARG A 136 2.77 10.39 16.03
C ARG A 136 2.73 10.28 14.52
N GLN A 137 1.61 9.89 13.94
CA GLN A 137 1.47 9.83 12.48
C GLN A 137 1.42 11.24 11.89
N ARG A 138 0.65 12.15 12.48
CA ARG A 138 0.63 13.57 12.08
C ARG A 138 1.98 14.25 12.24
N ASP A 139 2.68 13.99 13.35
CA ASP A 139 4.05 14.50 13.56
C ASP A 139 5.01 14.00 12.47
N ARG A 140 4.92 12.72 12.09
CA ARG A 140 5.70 12.21 10.96
C ARG A 140 5.30 12.86 9.64
N ASP A 141 4.00 12.96 9.35
CA ASP A 141 3.49 13.52 8.09
C ASP A 141 3.81 15.01 7.93
N GLY A 142 3.95 15.76 9.04
CA GLY A 142 4.35 17.17 9.06
C GLY A 142 5.86 17.41 9.00
N LYS A 143 6.69 16.37 9.05
CA LYS A 143 8.15 16.49 8.89
C LYS A 143 8.50 16.43 7.41
N ASP A 144 9.01 17.54 6.85
CA ASP A 144 9.48 17.62 5.46
C ASP A 144 10.60 16.60 5.14
N VAL A 145 11.36 16.20 6.17
CA VAL A 145 12.42 15.19 6.09
C VAL A 145 12.00 13.95 6.89
N GLN A 146 11.21 13.07 6.27
CA GLN A 146 10.82 11.79 6.88
C GLN A 146 11.93 10.72 6.85
N GLN A 147 12.89 10.86 5.94
CA GLN A 147 14.11 10.09 5.91
C GLN A 147 15.25 11.08 5.80
N VAL A 148 16.10 11.12 6.82
CA VAL A 148 17.38 11.80 6.77
C VAL A 148 18.12 11.27 5.54
N ARG A 149 18.24 12.11 4.51
CA ARG A 149 18.92 11.77 3.27
C ARG A 149 20.40 11.69 3.58
N VAL A 150 20.87 10.47 3.66
CA VAL A 150 22.28 10.07 3.69
C VAL A 150 23.11 11.01 2.82
N ILE A 151 24.01 11.78 3.43
CA ILE A 151 24.91 12.73 2.76
C ILE A 151 26.34 12.30 3.04
N LYS A 152 27.24 12.49 2.07
CA LYS A 152 28.67 12.24 2.26
C LYS A 152 29.35 13.48 2.85
N ASP A 153 30.26 13.25 3.79
CA ASP A 153 31.21 14.28 4.20
C ASP A 153 32.28 14.52 3.11
N ARG A 154 33.21 15.43 3.39
CA ARG A 154 34.29 15.80 2.44
C ARG A 154 35.20 14.62 2.12
N ASP A 155 35.39 13.72 3.07
CA ASP A 155 36.20 12.50 2.94
C ASP A 155 35.43 11.35 2.26
N GLY A 156 34.21 11.62 1.80
CA GLY A 156 33.36 10.64 1.11
C GLY A 156 32.68 9.62 2.03
N ARG A 157 32.79 9.78 3.35
CA ARG A 157 32.12 8.92 4.34
C ARG A 157 30.68 9.31 4.47
N VAL A 158 29.84 8.29 4.67
CA VAL A 158 28.41 8.44 4.71
C VAL A 158 27.95 8.89 6.11
N LEU A 159 27.33 10.07 6.19
CA LEU A 159 26.68 10.60 7.38
C LEU A 159 25.24 10.11 7.47
N THR A 160 24.83 9.71 8.67
CA THR A 160 23.50 9.12 8.93
C THR A 160 22.75 9.77 10.08
N SER A 161 23.40 10.57 10.93
CA SER A 161 22.74 11.30 12.01
C SER A 161 22.24 12.67 11.53
N GLU A 162 21.10 13.11 12.07
CA GLU A 162 20.50 14.39 11.69
C GLU A 162 21.43 15.59 11.97
N GLU A 163 22.05 15.60 13.16
CA GLU A 163 22.99 16.65 13.57
C GLU A 163 24.23 16.73 12.64
N SER A 164 24.78 15.59 12.22
CA SER A 164 25.94 15.57 11.32
C SER A 164 25.58 16.02 9.91
N ILE A 165 24.38 15.67 9.44
CA ILE A 165 23.88 16.09 8.14
C ILE A 165 23.58 17.59 8.11
N GLN A 166 22.95 18.14 9.15
CA GLN A 166 22.74 19.59 9.26
C GLN A 166 24.07 20.35 9.28
N ARG A 167 25.08 19.84 9.99
CA ARG A 167 26.42 20.43 10.02
C ARG A 167 27.08 20.40 8.63
N ARG A 168 27.00 19.27 7.93
CA ARG A 168 27.54 19.14 6.57
C ARG A 168 26.85 20.07 5.57
N TRP A 169 25.54 20.26 5.71
CA TRP A 169 24.78 21.25 4.94
C TRP A 169 25.26 22.68 5.21
N LYS A 170 25.47 23.03 6.49
CA LYS A 170 25.99 24.34 6.89
C LYS A 170 27.36 24.59 6.25
N GLU A 171 28.29 23.65 6.38
CA GLU A 171 29.63 23.75 5.77
C GLU A 171 29.55 23.92 4.24
N TYR A 172 28.70 23.16 3.56
CA TYR A 172 28.53 23.25 2.11
C TYR A 172 28.04 24.63 1.67
N PHE A 173 27.02 25.18 2.36
CA PHE A 173 26.47 26.48 2.01
C PHE A 173 27.39 27.63 2.40
N GLU A 174 28.16 27.51 3.50
CA GLU A 174 29.17 28.50 3.86
C GLU A 174 30.29 28.57 2.80
N GLU A 175 30.70 27.45 2.21
CA GLU A 175 31.65 27.47 1.09
C GLU A 175 31.02 28.06 -0.17
N LEU A 176 29.86 27.53 -0.57
CA LEU A 176 29.16 27.95 -1.79
C LEU A 176 28.85 29.45 -1.82
N MET A 177 28.47 30.02 -0.67
CA MET A 177 28.08 31.43 -0.57
C MET A 177 29.26 32.39 -0.40
N ASN A 178 30.45 31.88 -0.06
CA ASN A 178 31.66 32.68 0.12
C ASN A 178 32.69 32.47 -0.99
N GLU A 179 32.41 31.62 -1.98
CA GLU A 179 33.16 31.55 -3.23
C GLU A 179 32.79 32.74 -4.13
N GLU A 180 33.78 33.60 -4.41
CA GLU A 180 33.64 34.75 -5.29
C GLU A 180 33.60 34.27 -6.74
N ASN A 181 32.39 34.02 -7.26
CA ASN A 181 32.21 33.65 -8.66
C ASN A 181 32.52 34.85 -9.56
N GLU A 182 33.41 34.68 -10.55
CA GLU A 182 33.65 35.70 -11.57
C GLU A 182 32.34 36.03 -12.28
N ARG A 183 31.85 37.26 -12.10
CA ARG A 183 30.69 37.74 -12.85
C ARG A 183 31.13 37.97 -14.29
N GLU A 184 30.57 37.20 -15.22
CA GLU A 184 30.65 37.54 -16.64
C GLU A 184 30.12 38.97 -16.85
N LYS A 185 30.98 39.84 -17.36
CA LYS A 185 30.67 41.24 -17.70
C LYS A 185 30.00 41.33 -19.06
#